data_AF-A0A2N1JMX4-F1
#
_entry.id   AF-A0A2N1JMX4-F1
#
_cell.length_a   1.000
_cell.length_b   1.000
_cell.length_c   1.000
_cell.angle_alpha   90.00
_cell.angle_beta   90.00
_cell.angle_gamma   90.00
#
_symmetry.space_group_name_H-M   'P 1'
#
loop_
_entity.id
_entity.type
_entity.pdbx_description
1 polymer ?
#
loop_
_entity_poly.entity_id
_entity_poly.type
_entity_poly.pdbx_seq_one_letter_code
_entity_poly.pdbx_strand_id
1 'polypeptide(L)'
;MVWTVFDGEESRTYGAEAYVSRLRAAYEHGSATRFTVRHVRRGAVGLVATELIDENGLISLDIFELDQNGQLRREWEHLLGKTTS
;
A
#
# COMPACT_ATOMS: atom_id res chain seq x y z
N MET A 1 -1.17 -23.85 4.92
CA MET A 1 -0.47 -23.00 5.91
C MET A 1 -1.26 -21.71 6.02
N VAL A 2 -1.74 -21.33 7.20
CA VAL A 2 -2.45 -20.06 7.42
C VAL A 2 -1.81 -19.36 8.59
N TRP A 3 -1.36 -18.13 8.35
CA TRP A 3 -1.29 -17.09 9.37
C TRP A 3 -1.61 -15.75 8.73
N THR A 4 -2.46 -14.99 9.42
CA THR A 4 -2.77 -13.59 9.17
C THR A 4 -2.98 -12.95 10.55
N VAL A 5 -2.19 -11.94 10.93
CA VAL A 5 -2.55 -11.10 12.07
C VAL A 5 -2.35 -9.64 11.67
N PHE A 6 -3.45 -8.91 11.72
CA PHE A 6 -3.54 -7.46 11.67
C PHE A 6 -3.98 -7.00 13.07
N ASP A 7 -3.27 -6.07 13.69
CA ASP A 7 -3.58 -5.56 15.05
C ASP A 7 -4.24 -4.16 15.02
N GLY A 8 -4.73 -3.74 13.84
CA GLY A 8 -5.47 -2.50 13.61
C GLY A 8 -6.81 -2.75 12.91
N GLU A 9 -7.65 -1.70 12.83
CA GLU A 9 -8.96 -1.78 12.19
C GLU A 9 -8.81 -1.98 10.68
N GLU A 10 -9.24 -3.15 10.17
CA GLU A 10 -9.23 -3.42 8.73
C GLU A 10 -10.34 -2.60 8.06
N SER A 11 -9.96 -1.57 7.31
CA SER A 11 -10.90 -0.87 6.42
C SER A 11 -10.80 -1.45 5.01
N ARG A 12 -11.94 -1.83 4.42
CA ARG A 12 -12.00 -2.32 3.04
C ARG A 12 -12.71 -1.33 2.14
N THR A 13 -12.20 -1.15 0.92
CA THR A 13 -12.82 -0.34 -0.13
C THR A 13 -12.94 -1.20 -1.38
N TYR A 14 -14.12 -1.21 -1.99
CA TYR A 14 -14.42 -2.07 -3.13
C TYR A 14 -14.82 -1.24 -4.34
N GLY A 15 -14.29 -1.60 -5.51
CA GLY A 15 -14.54 -0.91 -6.77
C GLY A 15 -13.57 0.24 -7.03
N ALA A 16 -13.27 0.46 -8.31
CA ALA A 16 -12.25 1.40 -8.75
C ALA A 16 -12.57 2.85 -8.34
N GLU A 17 -13.84 3.26 -8.44
CA GLU A 17 -14.25 4.63 -8.08
C GLU A 17 -14.05 4.92 -6.59
N ALA A 18 -14.50 4.01 -5.73
CA ALA A 18 -14.34 4.15 -4.28
C ALA A 18 -12.85 4.12 -3.88
N TYR A 19 -12.06 3.26 -4.52
CA TYR A 19 -10.62 3.18 -4.33
C TYR A 19 -9.91 4.50 -4.68
N VAL A 20 -10.17 5.04 -5.89
CA VAL A 20 -9.60 6.31 -6.33
C VAL A 20 -10.08 7.48 -5.47
N SER A 21 -11.35 7.48 -5.05
CA SER A 21 -11.90 8.49 -4.15
C SER A 21 -11.18 8.48 -2.80
N ARG A 22 -10.92 7.30 -2.22
CA ARG A 22 -10.16 7.16 -0.98
C ARG A 22 -8.73 7.67 -1.13
N LEU A 23 -8.03 7.31 -2.19
CA LEU A 23 -6.68 7.82 -2.47
C LEU A 23 -6.69 9.35 -2.56
N ARG A 24 -7.62 9.93 -3.32
CA ARG A 24 -7.74 11.40 -3.45
C ARG A 24 -7.96 12.08 -2.10
N ALA A 25 -8.87 11.55 -1.28
CA ALA A 25 -9.17 12.11 0.04
C ALA A 25 -7.94 12.11 0.96
N ALA A 26 -7.10 11.06 0.90
CA ALA A 26 -5.86 10.99 1.68
C ALA A 26 -4.85 12.11 1.32
N TYR A 27 -4.87 12.57 0.06
CA TYR A 27 -4.00 13.64 -0.44
C TYR A 27 -4.65 15.03 -0.47
N GLU A 28 -5.95 15.16 -0.22
CA GLU A 28 -6.70 16.41 -0.35
C GLU A 28 -6.29 17.46 0.69
N HIS A 29 -5.83 17.02 1.87
CA HIS A 29 -5.52 17.89 3.01
C HIS A 29 -4.03 17.90 3.43
N GLY A 30 -3.18 17.13 2.75
CA GLY A 30 -1.73 17.10 3.01
C GLY A 30 -0.94 17.90 1.97
N SER A 31 0.24 18.41 2.34
CA SER A 31 1.27 18.71 1.33
C SER A 31 1.49 17.43 0.51
N ALA A 32 1.80 17.55 -0.78
CA ALA A 32 2.05 16.37 -1.62
C ALA A 32 3.19 15.53 -1.03
N THR A 33 2.85 14.55 -0.19
CA THR A 33 3.81 13.71 0.53
C THR A 33 4.63 12.97 -0.51
N ARG A 34 5.94 13.19 -0.49
CA ARG A 34 6.85 12.49 -1.38
C ARG A 34 7.22 11.16 -0.77
N PHE A 35 6.88 10.10 -1.48
CA PHE A 35 7.32 8.76 -1.16
C PHE A 35 8.52 8.36 -2.01
N THR A 36 9.52 7.75 -1.39
CA THR A 36 10.62 7.07 -2.07
C THR A 36 10.39 5.57 -2.00
N VAL A 37 10.38 4.92 -3.17
CA VAL A 37 10.37 3.45 -3.26
C VAL A 37 11.76 2.95 -2.86
N ARG A 38 11.87 2.32 -1.69
CA ARG A 38 13.15 1.74 -1.24
C ARG A 38 13.37 0.37 -1.82
N HIS A 39 12.32 -0.45 -1.87
CA HIS A 39 12.39 -1.80 -2.37
C HIS A 39 11.16 -2.14 -3.20
N VAL A 40 11.39 -2.93 -4.25
CA VAL A 40 10.36 -3.63 -4.99
C VAL A 40 10.69 -5.12 -4.95
N ARG A 41 9.69 -5.95 -4.66
CA ARG A 41 9.78 -7.41 -4.69
C ARG A 41 8.63 -7.95 -5.52
N ARG A 42 8.94 -8.82 -6.47
CA ARG A 42 7.94 -9.54 -7.26
C ARG A 42 7.78 -10.93 -6.66
N GLY A 43 6.55 -11.26 -6.26
CA GLY A 43 6.20 -12.54 -5.66
C GLY A 43 5.76 -13.56 -6.71
N ALA A 44 4.88 -14.48 -6.30
CA ALA A 44 4.16 -15.35 -7.24
C ALA A 44 3.35 -14.54 -8.27
N VAL A 45 2.89 -15.20 -9.34
CA VAL A 45 2.26 -14.58 -10.51
C VAL A 45 1.31 -13.44 -10.12
N GLY A 46 1.65 -12.21 -10.51
CA GLY A 46 0.84 -11.00 -10.32
C GLY A 46 1.10 -10.22 -9.02
N LEU A 47 1.84 -10.75 -8.04
CA LEU A 47 2.10 -10.04 -6.78
C LEU A 47 3.34 -9.14 -6.85
N VAL A 48 3.17 -7.88 -6.44
CA VAL A 48 4.25 -6.90 -6.30
C VAL A 48 4.16 -6.25 -4.93
N ALA A 49 5.21 -6.35 -4.13
CA ALA A 49 5.32 -5.66 -2.85
C ALA A 49 6.31 -4.49 -2.99
N THR A 50 5.93 -3.32 -2.47
CA THR A 50 6.76 -2.11 -2.47
C THR A 50 6.90 -1.55 -1.06
N GLU A 51 8.14 -1.38 -0.63
CA GLU A 51 8.45 -0.60 0.59
C GLU A 51 8.59 0.86 0.20
N LEU A 52 7.75 1.71 0.78
CA LEU A 52 7.76 3.15 0.60
C LEU A 52 8.22 3.81 1.89
N ILE A 53 9.00 4.89 1.76
CA ILE A 53 9.33 5.78 2.87
C ILE A 53 8.93 7.21 2.52
N ASP A 54 8.24 7.89 3.42
CA ASP A 54 7.90 9.30 3.26
C ASP A 54 9.04 10.23 3.71
N GLU A 55 8.88 11.53 3.49
CA GLU A 55 9.86 12.56 3.90
C GLU A 55 10.05 12.69 5.42
N ASN A 56 9.13 12.15 6.22
CA ASN A 56 9.19 12.10 7.68
C ASN A 56 9.83 10.81 8.21
N GLY A 57 10.23 9.90 7.33
CA GLY A 57 10.78 8.58 7.65
C GLY A 57 9.73 7.54 8.07
N LEU A 58 8.44 7.79 7.82
CA LEU A 58 7.38 6.80 7.99
C LEU A 58 7.43 5.80 6.84
N ILE A 59 7.31 4.53 7.17
CA ILE A 59 7.42 3.40 6.25
C ILE A 59 6.03 2.81 6.04
N SER A 60 5.68 2.57 4.78
CA SER A 60 4.56 1.70 4.41
C SER A 60 5.04 0.52 3.56
N LEU A 61 4.27 -0.57 3.61
CA LEU A 61 4.39 -1.70 2.72
C LEU A 61 3.09 -1.85 1.95
N ASP A 62 3.16 -1.64 0.65
CA ASP A 62 2.01 -1.76 -0.23
C ASP A 62 2.19 -3.04 -1.07
N ILE A 63 1.16 -3.87 -1.10
CA ILE A 63 1.16 -5.14 -1.83
C ILE A 63 0.07 -5.06 -2.88
N PHE A 64 0.46 -5.15 -4.15
CA PHE A 64 -0.42 -5.12 -5.30
C PHE A 64 -0.57 -6.52 -5.88
N GLU A 65 -1.82 -6.92 -6.10
CA GLU A 65 -2.19 -8.05 -6.94
C GLU A 65 -2.59 -7.51 -8.32
N LEU A 66 -1.83 -7.87 -9.35
CA LEU A 66 -2.05 -7.50 -10.73
C LEU A 66 -2.61 -8.68 -11.53
N ASP A 67 -3.53 -8.42 -12.43
CA ASP A 67 -3.94 -9.42 -13.41
C ASP A 67 -2.88 -9.62 -14.52
N GLN A 68 -3.15 -10.57 -15.41
CA GLN A 68 -2.29 -10.90 -16.55
C GLN A 68 -2.04 -9.73 -17.52
N ASN A 69 -2.89 -8.70 -17.49
CA ASN A 69 -2.76 -7.48 -18.28
C ASN A 69 -2.07 -6.35 -17.50
N GLY A 70 -1.63 -6.60 -16.27
CA GLY A 70 -1.03 -5.60 -15.39
C GLY A 70 -2.02 -4.67 -14.69
N GLN A 71 -3.32 -4.98 -14.71
CA GLN A 71 -4.33 -4.17 -14.04
C GLN A 71 -4.42 -4.53 -12.55
N LEU A 72 -4.56 -3.52 -11.70
CA LEU A 72 -4.71 -3.69 -10.27
C LEU A 72 -6.03 -4.41 -9.95
N ARG A 73 -5.94 -5.55 -9.26
CA ARG A 73 -7.07 -6.35 -8.77
C ARG A 73 -7.34 -6.10 -7.30
N ARG A 74 -6.27 -5.96 -6.52
CA ARG A 74 -6.33 -5.73 -5.08
C ARG A 74 -5.04 -5.07 -4.61
N GLU A 75 -5.17 -4.23 -3.60
CA GLU A 75 -4.06 -3.69 -2.83
C GLU A 75 -4.25 -4.05 -1.36
N TRP A 76 -3.14 -4.31 -0.66
CA TRP A 76 -3.06 -4.26 0.79
C TRP A 76 -2.01 -3.21 1.18
N GLU A 77 -2.44 -2.18 1.90
CA GLU A 77 -1.57 -1.16 2.46
C GLU A 77 -1.30 -1.47 3.93
N HIS A 78 -0.04 -1.42 4.34
CA HIS A 78 0.38 -1.61 5.72
C HIS A 78 1.25 -0.43 6.15
N LEU A 79 0.75 0.40 7.07
CA LEU A 79 1.51 1.48 7.67
C LEU A 79 2.37 0.93 8.80
N LEU A 80 3.68 0.83 8.59
CA LEU A 80 4.63 0.21 9.53
C LEU A 80 5.21 1.21 10.54
N GLY A 81 4.97 2.51 10.35
CA GLY A 81 5.49 3.57 11.21
C GLY A 81 6.97 3.87 10.93
N LYS A 82 7.71 4.36 11.93
CA LYS A 82 9.15 4.64 11.79
C LYS A 82 9.95 3.45 12.28
N THR A 83 11.10 3.19 11.67
CA THR A 83 12.10 2.29 12.28
C THR A 83 12.63 2.96 13.54
N THR A 84 12.43 2.34 14.70
CA THR A 84 13.14 2.71 15.92
C THR A 84 14.62 2.41 15.72
N SER A 85 15.45 3.44 15.83
CA SER A 85 16.91 3.30 15.94
C SER A 85 17.30 2.86 17.34
#